data_AF-A0A6B2LJD0-F1
#
_entry.id   AF-A0A6B2LJD0-F1
#
_cell.length_a   1.000
_cell.length_b   1.000
_cell.length_c   1.000
_cell.angle_alpha   90.00
_cell.angle_beta   90.00
_cell.angle_gamma   90.00
#
_symmetry.space_group_name_H-M   'P 1'
#
loop_
_entity.id
_entity.type
_entity.pdbx_description
1 polymer ?
#
loop_
_entity_poly.entity_id
_entity_poly.type
_entity_poly.pdbx_seq_one_letter_code
_entity_poly.pdbx_strand_id
1 'polypeptide(L)'
;MLVVGEPNVAYICSRYYRAPELIFGATEYTNAIDVWSTGCVMSEMLIGSPLFAGENSLDQLVEIIKVLGTPTREQVKSMKKDYKEFPLIPSHPWEEIFPTGTPTDAMDVISKMLVYVPTQRLKPLEVCVHPFFDELRAPKPDHKFAIPSLFNFTEEELKAAKDQNILEKLQPKKLPETQGQDSNF
;
A
#
# COMPACT_ATOMS: atom_id res chain seq x y z
N MET A 1 0.84 4.08 -19.31
CA MET A 1 1.93 3.91 -18.32
C MET A 1 2.58 5.28 -18.16
N LEU A 2 2.94 5.69 -16.94
CA LEU A 2 3.62 6.99 -16.73
C LEU A 2 4.99 6.96 -17.43
N VAL A 3 5.30 7.99 -18.20
CA VAL A 3 6.57 8.11 -18.93
C VAL A 3 7.51 9.01 -18.12
N VAL A 4 8.73 8.53 -17.89
CA VAL A 4 9.75 9.28 -17.13
C VAL A 4 10.09 10.57 -17.88
N GLY A 5 9.96 11.71 -17.19
CA GLY A 5 10.28 13.03 -17.73
C GLY A 5 9.09 13.75 -18.39
N GLU A 6 7.91 13.12 -18.49
CA GLU A 6 6.69 13.77 -18.96
C GLU A 6 5.84 14.27 -17.79
N PRO A 7 5.34 15.52 -17.83
CA PRO A 7 4.51 16.06 -16.76
C PRO A 7 3.11 15.44 -16.79
N ASN A 8 2.59 15.10 -15.62
CA ASN A 8 1.25 14.55 -15.42
C ASN A 8 0.39 15.48 -14.56
N VAL A 9 -0.94 15.34 -14.65
CA VAL A 9 -1.90 16.17 -13.91
C VAL A 9 -1.90 15.81 -12.43
N ALA A 10 -1.49 16.77 -11.57
CA ALA A 10 -1.41 16.54 -10.12
C ALA A 10 -2.78 16.40 -9.42
N TYR A 11 -3.83 17.03 -9.94
CA TYR A 11 -5.19 16.92 -9.38
C TYR A 11 -5.90 15.66 -9.89
N ILE A 12 -5.42 14.50 -9.44
CA ILE A 12 -5.95 13.17 -9.77
C ILE A 12 -6.22 12.37 -8.49
N CYS A 13 -6.90 11.22 -8.60
CA CYS A 13 -7.40 10.39 -7.51
C CYS A 13 -8.52 11.03 -6.68
N SER A 14 -9.41 10.18 -6.14
CA SER A 14 -10.38 10.56 -5.12
C SER A 14 -9.65 11.04 -3.87
N ARG A 15 -10.14 12.13 -3.27
CA ARG A 15 -9.39 12.94 -2.30
C ARG A 15 -8.80 12.14 -1.13
N TYR A 16 -9.58 11.26 -0.51
CA TYR A 16 -9.17 10.50 0.68
C TYR A 16 -8.01 9.52 0.42
N TYR A 17 -7.80 9.15 -0.85
CA TYR A 17 -6.78 8.20 -1.29
C TYR A 17 -5.61 8.90 -1.99
N ARG A 18 -5.61 10.24 -2.05
CA ARG A 18 -4.60 11.02 -2.78
C ARG A 18 -3.28 11.06 -2.01
N ALA A 19 -2.20 10.65 -2.68
CA ALA A 19 -0.86 10.67 -2.14
C ALA A 19 -0.36 12.10 -1.84
N PRO A 20 0.47 12.31 -0.80
CA PRO A 20 0.88 13.65 -0.37
C PRO A 20 1.64 14.43 -1.44
N GLU A 21 2.46 13.78 -2.27
CA GLU A 21 3.17 14.42 -3.38
C GLU A 21 2.21 15.04 -4.42
N LEU A 22 1.05 14.44 -4.65
CA LEU A 22 0.01 15.01 -5.52
C LEU A 22 -0.64 16.24 -4.88
N ILE A 23 -0.83 16.22 -3.55
CA ILE A 23 -1.35 17.37 -2.79
C ILE A 23 -0.35 18.54 -2.83
N PHE A 24 0.95 18.25 -2.77
CA PHE A 24 2.00 19.25 -3.00
C PHE A 24 2.03 19.76 -4.45
N GLY A 25 1.43 19.04 -5.39
CA GLY A 25 1.37 19.43 -6.80
C GLY A 25 2.55 18.90 -7.62
N ALA A 26 3.09 17.73 -7.27
CA ALA A 26 4.07 17.04 -8.09
C ALA A 26 3.46 16.66 -9.44
N THR A 27 4.19 16.96 -10.54
CA THR A 27 3.82 16.56 -11.90
C THR A 27 4.66 15.37 -12.40
N GLU A 28 5.77 15.08 -11.72
CA GLU A 28 6.67 13.96 -11.98
C GLU A 28 6.52 12.94 -10.83
N TYR A 29 5.42 12.19 -10.84
CA TYR A 29 5.17 11.11 -9.88
C TYR A 29 5.24 9.74 -10.55
N THR A 30 5.24 8.69 -9.75
CA THR A 30 5.34 7.29 -10.21
C THR A 30 4.11 6.51 -9.79
N ASN A 31 4.05 5.21 -10.14
CA ASN A 31 3.03 4.28 -9.65
C ASN A 31 3.04 4.09 -8.11
N ALA A 32 4.01 4.66 -7.39
CA ALA A 32 4.00 4.70 -5.94
C ALA A 32 2.77 5.42 -5.35
N ILE A 33 2.07 6.26 -6.11
CA ILE A 33 0.79 6.87 -5.69
C ILE A 33 -0.32 5.82 -5.51
N ASP A 34 -0.26 4.73 -6.28
CA ASP A 34 -1.26 3.66 -6.22
C ASP A 34 -1.03 2.84 -4.94
N VAL A 35 0.23 2.60 -4.56
CA VAL A 35 0.58 1.94 -3.29
C VAL A 35 0.06 2.75 -2.09
N TRP A 36 0.21 4.07 -2.12
CA TRP A 36 -0.37 4.94 -1.09
C TRP A 36 -1.89 4.77 -1.02
N SER A 37 -2.56 4.82 -2.19
CA SER A 37 -4.01 4.66 -2.29
C SER A 37 -4.47 3.31 -1.74
N THR A 38 -3.75 2.22 -2.03
CA THR A 38 -4.02 0.89 -1.47
C THR A 38 -3.82 0.87 0.04
N GLY A 39 -2.80 1.55 0.57
CA GLY A 39 -2.59 1.70 2.02
C GLY A 39 -3.78 2.39 2.69
N CYS A 40 -4.32 3.46 2.09
CA CYS A 40 -5.54 4.12 2.58
C CYS A 40 -6.74 3.16 2.59
N VAL A 41 -6.94 2.37 1.54
CA VAL A 41 -8.03 1.37 1.45
C VAL A 41 -7.87 0.29 2.51
N MET A 42 -6.66 -0.26 2.69
CA MET A 42 -6.40 -1.27 3.71
C MET A 42 -6.70 -0.74 5.11
N SER A 43 -6.27 0.50 5.41
CA SER A 43 -6.60 1.16 6.68
C SER A 43 -8.11 1.35 6.85
N GLU A 44 -8.81 1.80 5.80
CA GLU A 44 -10.26 2.01 5.82
C GLU A 44 -11.02 0.69 6.06
N MET A 45 -10.56 -0.43 5.49
CA MET A 45 -11.15 -1.74 5.76
C MET A 45 -11.00 -2.18 7.22
N LEU A 46 -9.92 -1.80 7.89
CA LEU A 46 -9.67 -2.14 9.30
C LEU A 46 -10.41 -1.21 10.27
N ILE A 47 -10.52 0.08 9.92
CA ILE A 47 -11.13 1.12 10.76
C ILE A 47 -12.65 1.19 10.55
N GLY A 48 -13.13 0.90 9.33
CA GLY A 48 -14.52 1.05 8.91
C GLY A 48 -14.87 2.45 8.39
N SER A 49 -13.90 3.36 8.32
CA SER A 49 -14.04 4.71 7.76
C SER A 49 -12.72 5.20 7.15
N PRO A 50 -12.76 6.22 6.27
CA PRO A 50 -11.54 6.72 5.63
C PRO A 50 -10.51 7.22 6.64
N LEU A 51 -9.27 6.75 6.55
CA LEU A 51 -8.17 7.16 7.44
C LEU A 51 -7.86 8.67 7.33
N PHE A 52 -7.96 9.23 6.13
CA PHE A 52 -7.66 10.64 5.86
C PHE A 52 -8.87 11.34 5.22
N ALA A 53 -9.78 11.86 6.04
CA ALA A 53 -11.04 12.44 5.59
C ALA A 53 -11.00 13.97 5.47
N GLY A 54 -10.19 14.51 4.55
CA GLY A 54 -10.06 15.96 4.36
C GLY A 54 -11.19 16.60 3.54
N GLU A 55 -11.64 17.82 3.91
CA GLU A 55 -12.71 18.53 3.17
C GLU A 55 -12.20 19.24 1.90
N ASN A 56 -10.91 19.51 1.82
CA ASN A 56 -10.22 20.05 0.65
C ASN A 56 -8.76 19.57 0.61
N SER A 57 -7.95 20.04 -0.36
CA SER A 57 -6.55 19.60 -0.49
C SER A 57 -5.67 19.94 0.71
N LEU A 58 -5.87 21.10 1.34
CA LEU A 58 -5.10 21.51 2.51
C LEU A 58 -5.51 20.66 3.72
N ASP A 59 -6.81 20.48 3.93
CA ASP A 59 -7.31 19.65 5.02
C ASP A 59 -6.89 18.18 4.86
N GLN A 60 -6.84 17.68 3.62
CA GLN A 60 -6.32 16.34 3.34
C GLN A 60 -4.86 16.19 3.81
N LEU A 61 -4.03 17.21 3.59
CA LEU A 61 -2.64 17.20 4.09
C LEU A 61 -2.60 17.27 5.62
N VAL A 62 -3.49 18.05 6.25
CA VAL A 62 -3.61 18.13 7.71
C VAL A 62 -3.98 16.77 8.30
N GLU A 63 -4.95 16.05 7.73
CA GLU A 63 -5.30 14.69 8.18
C GLU A 63 -4.12 13.73 8.07
N ILE A 64 -3.32 13.81 7.00
CA ILE A 64 -2.10 13.00 6.86
C ILE A 64 -1.08 13.35 7.95
N ILE A 65 -0.84 14.64 8.21
CA ILE A 65 0.12 15.11 9.22
C ILE A 65 -0.32 14.70 10.64
N LYS A 66 -1.63 14.69 10.93
CA LYS A 66 -2.12 14.20 12.22
C LYS A 66 -1.67 12.75 12.48
N VAL A 67 -1.63 11.91 11.46
CA VAL A 67 -1.22 10.50 11.59
C VAL A 67 0.31 10.35 11.52
N LEU A 68 0.93 10.84 10.44
CA LEU A 68 2.35 10.61 10.16
C LEU A 68 3.31 11.62 10.80
N GLY A 69 2.77 12.66 11.44
CA GLY A 69 3.55 13.80 11.92
C GLY A 69 3.97 14.73 10.78
N THR A 70 4.66 15.82 11.15
CA THR A 70 5.12 16.81 10.18
C THR A 70 6.24 16.25 9.31
N PRO A 71 6.14 16.33 7.96
CA PRO A 71 7.20 15.83 7.09
C PRO A 71 8.47 16.64 7.29
N THR A 72 9.60 15.93 7.37
CA THR A 72 10.94 16.54 7.38
C THR A 72 11.20 17.30 6.08
N ARG A 73 12.19 18.20 6.10
CA ARG A 73 12.58 18.97 4.90
C ARG A 73 13.01 18.06 3.76
N GLU A 74 13.68 16.96 4.07
CA GLU A 74 14.14 15.94 3.13
C GLU A 74 12.96 15.20 2.49
N GLN A 75 11.96 14.83 3.30
CA GLN A 75 10.71 14.22 2.82
C GLN A 75 9.96 15.17 1.90
N VAL A 76 9.80 16.44 2.28
CA VAL A 76 9.14 17.43 1.41
C VAL A 76 9.90 17.58 0.08
N LYS A 77 11.23 17.69 0.11
CA LYS A 77 12.07 17.75 -1.11
C LYS A 77 11.87 16.54 -2.02
N SER A 78 11.65 15.35 -1.46
CA SER A 78 11.39 14.13 -2.23
C SER A 78 10.01 14.12 -2.90
N MET A 79 9.04 14.85 -2.36
CA MET A 79 7.69 14.99 -2.90
C MET A 79 7.56 16.16 -3.87
N LYS A 80 8.25 17.28 -3.61
CA LYS A 80 8.28 18.47 -4.47
C LYS A 80 9.51 19.33 -4.19
N LYS A 81 9.96 20.09 -5.20
CA LYS A 81 11.09 21.02 -5.10
C LYS A 81 10.84 22.22 -4.18
N ASP A 82 9.60 22.68 -4.06
CA ASP A 82 9.24 23.86 -3.25
C ASP A 82 8.84 23.46 -1.83
N TYR A 83 9.60 23.94 -0.85
CA TYR A 83 9.36 23.71 0.58
C TYR A 83 8.39 24.75 1.15
N LYS A 84 7.44 24.28 1.98
CA LYS A 84 6.63 25.12 2.86
C LYS A 84 6.84 24.67 4.30
N GLU A 85 6.92 25.63 5.22
CA GLU A 85 6.98 25.34 6.65
C GLU A 85 5.60 24.94 7.17
N PHE A 86 5.57 23.96 8.06
CA PHE A 86 4.37 23.45 8.72
C PHE A 86 4.60 23.47 10.24
N PRO A 87 3.55 23.61 11.06
CA PRO A 87 3.66 23.39 12.50
C PRO A 87 4.25 22.01 12.78
N LEU A 88 5.10 21.92 13.81
CA LEU A 88 5.72 20.67 14.23
C LEU A 88 4.72 19.84 15.04
N ILE A 89 4.32 18.71 14.48
CA ILE A 89 3.36 17.75 15.02
C ILE A 89 4.06 16.38 15.06
N PRO A 90 4.09 15.71 16.23
CA PRO A 90 4.65 14.37 16.32
C PRO A 90 3.76 13.35 15.59
N SER A 91 4.36 12.27 15.08
CA SER A 91 3.62 11.13 14.54
C SER A 91 2.85 10.41 15.65
N HIS A 92 1.67 9.90 15.33
CA HIS A 92 0.95 9.00 16.23
C HIS A 92 1.39 7.55 16.00
N PRO A 93 1.57 6.75 17.07
CA PRO A 93 1.80 5.31 16.92
C PRO A 93 0.64 4.64 16.17
N TRP A 94 0.94 3.71 15.27
CA TRP A 94 -0.10 3.01 14.50
C TRP A 94 -1.05 2.20 15.39
N GLU A 95 -0.56 1.71 16.52
CA GLU A 95 -1.32 0.98 17.53
C GLU A 95 -2.42 1.83 18.18
N GLU A 96 -2.27 3.16 18.20
CA GLU A 96 -3.29 4.08 18.72
C GLU A 96 -4.31 4.50 17.66
N ILE A 97 -3.99 4.31 16.38
CA ILE A 97 -4.84 4.67 15.24
C ILE A 97 -5.84 3.56 14.93
N PHE A 98 -5.42 2.30 15.05
CA PHE A 98 -6.25 1.14 14.70
C PHE A 98 -7.07 0.61 15.89
N PRO A 99 -8.23 -0.03 15.63
CA PRO A 99 -9.00 -0.67 16.68
C PRO A 99 -8.21 -1.73 17.45
N THR A 100 -8.50 -1.87 18.75
CA THR A 100 -7.90 -2.90 19.61
C THR A 100 -8.05 -4.30 19.00
N GLY A 101 -6.95 -5.04 18.91
CA GLY A 101 -6.93 -6.39 18.33
C GLY A 101 -6.61 -6.43 16.84
N THR A 102 -6.35 -5.28 16.20
CA THR A 102 -5.82 -5.25 14.83
C THR A 102 -4.48 -6.00 14.77
N PRO A 103 -4.28 -6.94 13.83
CA PRO A 103 -3.03 -7.69 13.71
C PRO A 103 -1.82 -6.78 13.49
N THR A 104 -0.72 -7.06 14.18
CA THR A 104 0.53 -6.28 14.09
C THR A 104 1.08 -6.24 12.67
N ASP A 105 1.01 -7.37 11.94
CA ASP A 105 1.49 -7.45 10.56
C ASP A 105 0.65 -6.59 9.60
N ALA A 106 -0.63 -6.35 9.92
CA ALA A 106 -1.51 -5.48 9.15
C ALA A 106 -1.10 -4.01 9.33
N MET A 107 -0.85 -3.60 10.58
CA MET A 107 -0.37 -2.26 10.89
C MET A 107 1.02 -2.02 10.28
N ASP A 108 1.90 -3.02 10.36
CA ASP A 108 3.26 -2.96 9.81
C ASP A 108 3.26 -2.80 8.28
N VAL A 109 2.48 -3.58 7.52
CA VAL A 109 2.42 -3.42 6.06
C VAL A 109 1.88 -2.05 5.67
N ILE A 110 0.84 -1.57 6.36
CA ILE A 110 0.25 -0.24 6.12
C ILE A 110 1.27 0.85 6.43
N SER A 111 2.00 0.75 7.54
CA SER A 111 3.02 1.73 7.93
C SER A 111 4.12 1.89 6.88
N LYS A 112 4.44 0.82 6.15
CA LYS A 112 5.43 0.80 5.07
C LYS A 112 4.87 1.22 3.70
N MET A 113 3.54 1.26 3.55
CA MET A 113 2.86 1.79 2.36
C MET A 113 2.57 3.30 2.48
N LEU A 114 2.19 3.74 3.68
CA LEU A 114 1.82 5.12 4.00
C LEU A 114 3.03 5.93 4.49
N VAL A 115 4.03 6.08 3.63
CA VAL A 115 5.21 6.92 3.88
C VAL A 115 5.29 8.11 2.92
N TYR A 116 5.84 9.22 3.42
CA TYR A 116 6.00 10.46 2.65
C TYR A 116 6.90 10.30 1.42
N VAL A 117 8.06 9.66 1.57
CA VAL A 117 9.01 9.48 0.47
C VAL A 117 8.48 8.40 -0.48
N PRO A 118 8.09 8.73 -1.73
CA PRO A 118 7.41 7.76 -2.60
C PRO A 118 8.27 6.53 -2.91
N THR A 119 9.60 6.70 -3.00
CA THR A 119 10.54 5.61 -3.28
C THR A 119 10.80 4.68 -2.10
N GLN A 120 10.36 5.05 -0.89
CA GLN A 120 10.47 4.21 0.31
C GLN A 120 9.22 3.38 0.56
N ARG A 121 8.14 3.59 -0.19
CA ARG A 121 6.94 2.75 -0.12
C ARG A 121 7.27 1.35 -0.61
N LEU A 122 6.71 0.33 0.05
CA LEU A 122 6.79 -1.04 -0.46
C LEU A 122 6.26 -1.10 -1.89
N LYS A 123 6.95 -1.85 -2.76
CA LYS A 123 6.44 -2.13 -4.11
C LYS A 123 5.30 -3.14 -4.03
N PRO A 124 4.40 -3.18 -5.04
CA PRO A 124 3.26 -4.10 -5.03
C PRO A 124 3.62 -5.57 -4.75
N LEU A 125 4.67 -6.10 -5.40
CA LEU A 125 5.10 -7.48 -5.17
C LEU A 125 5.73 -7.69 -3.78
N GLU A 126 6.36 -6.67 -3.20
CA GLU A 126 6.87 -6.71 -1.83
C GLU A 126 5.71 -6.74 -0.82
N VAL A 127 4.63 -6.01 -1.10
CA VAL A 127 3.37 -6.07 -0.32
C VAL A 127 2.76 -7.48 -0.41
N CYS A 128 2.66 -8.07 -1.60
CA CYS A 128 2.08 -9.42 -1.78
C CYS A 128 2.82 -10.51 -0.99
N VAL A 129 4.11 -10.33 -0.71
CA VAL A 129 4.93 -11.30 0.06
C VAL A 129 5.11 -10.92 1.54
N HIS A 130 4.44 -9.86 2.00
CA HIS A 130 4.47 -9.43 3.39
C HIS A 130 3.92 -10.52 4.34
N PRO A 131 4.46 -10.66 5.57
CA PRO A 131 3.96 -11.61 6.57
C PRO A 131 2.45 -11.57 6.80
N PHE A 132 1.84 -10.40 6.67
CA PHE A 132 0.38 -10.22 6.74
C PHE A 132 -0.40 -11.17 5.81
N PHE A 133 0.17 -11.53 4.65
CA PHE A 133 -0.46 -12.42 3.67
C PHE A 133 0.06 -13.86 3.74
N ASP A 134 0.92 -14.22 4.69
CA ASP A 134 1.48 -15.58 4.79
C ASP A 134 0.40 -16.63 5.12
N GLU A 135 -0.69 -16.24 5.80
CA GLU A 135 -1.84 -17.12 6.01
C GLU A 135 -2.46 -17.60 4.68
N LEU A 136 -2.44 -16.77 3.63
CA LEU A 136 -2.96 -17.14 2.30
C LEU A 136 -2.08 -18.17 1.59
N ARG A 137 -0.82 -18.29 1.99
CA ARG A 137 0.15 -19.28 1.46
C ARG A 137 0.12 -20.61 2.21
N ALA A 138 -0.47 -20.63 3.40
CA ALA A 138 -0.60 -21.86 4.16
C ALA A 138 -1.66 -22.78 3.53
N PRO A 139 -1.44 -24.10 3.47
CA PRO A 139 -2.48 -25.04 3.07
C PRO A 139 -3.59 -25.01 4.13
N LYS A 140 -4.78 -24.59 3.75
CA LYS A 140 -5.92 -24.48 4.68
C LYS A 140 -6.92 -25.60 4.46
N PRO A 141 -7.31 -26.33 5.52
CA PRO A 141 -8.47 -27.20 5.46
C PRO A 141 -9.74 -26.33 5.44
N ASP A 142 -10.56 -26.53 4.43
CA ASP A 142 -12.01 -26.26 4.46
C ASP A 142 -12.47 -24.79 4.62
N HIS A 143 -12.00 -23.91 3.74
CA HIS A 143 -12.74 -22.66 3.52
C HIS A 143 -14.09 -22.96 2.85
N LYS A 144 -15.19 -22.49 3.47
CA LYS A 144 -16.55 -22.56 2.89
C LYS A 144 -16.69 -21.91 1.52
N PHE A 145 -15.71 -21.10 1.12
CA PHE A 145 -15.64 -20.43 -0.17
C PHE A 145 -14.33 -20.81 -0.86
N ALA A 146 -14.42 -21.14 -2.16
CA ALA A 146 -13.24 -21.36 -2.97
C ALA A 146 -12.43 -20.05 -3.04
N ILE A 147 -11.20 -20.09 -2.53
CA ILE A 147 -10.25 -19.00 -2.75
C ILE A 147 -9.91 -18.98 -4.24
N PRO A 148 -9.93 -17.82 -4.92
CA PRO A 148 -9.54 -17.75 -6.32
C PRO A 148 -8.07 -18.14 -6.50
N SER A 149 -7.63 -18.36 -7.73
CA SER A 149 -6.20 -18.59 -7.98
C SER A 149 -5.40 -17.35 -7.56
N LEU A 150 -4.59 -17.47 -6.50
CA LEU A 150 -3.76 -16.39 -5.95
C LEU A 150 -2.29 -16.48 -6.36
N PHE A 151 -1.87 -17.61 -6.96
CA PHE A 151 -0.45 -17.94 -7.18
C PHE A 151 -0.13 -18.28 -8.65
N ASN A 152 -1.03 -17.97 -9.58
CA ASN A 152 -0.87 -18.16 -11.03
C ASN A 152 -0.18 -16.96 -11.70
N PHE A 153 0.92 -16.49 -11.12
CA PHE A 153 1.70 -15.37 -11.68
C PHE A 153 2.25 -15.70 -13.07
N THR A 154 2.16 -14.75 -14.01
CA THR A 154 2.78 -14.90 -15.34
C THR A 154 4.30 -14.69 -15.28
N GLU A 155 5.00 -15.09 -16.33
CA GLU A 155 6.43 -14.82 -16.43
C GLU A 155 6.76 -13.32 -16.39
N GLU A 156 5.91 -12.48 -16.98
CA GLU A 156 6.06 -11.02 -16.98
C GLU A 156 5.95 -10.44 -15.57
N GLU A 157 5.00 -10.93 -14.77
CA GLU A 157 4.83 -10.50 -13.38
C GLU A 157 6.03 -10.91 -12.52
N LEU A 158 6.53 -12.13 -12.71
CA LEU A 158 7.69 -12.64 -11.97
C LEU A 158 8.98 -11.91 -12.37
N LYS A 159 9.17 -11.54 -13.64
CA LYS A 159 10.31 -10.73 -14.09
C LYS A 159 10.37 -9.36 -13.41
N ALA A 160 9.24 -8.84 -12.91
CA ALA A 160 9.20 -7.59 -12.16
C ALA A 160 9.74 -7.74 -10.72
N ALA A 161 9.74 -8.95 -10.16
CA ALA A 161 10.41 -9.26 -8.89
C ALA A 161 11.92 -9.42 -9.13
N LYS A 162 12.72 -8.56 -8.51
CA LYS A 162 14.19 -8.58 -8.63
C LYS A 162 14.88 -9.43 -7.56
N ASP A 163 14.16 -9.81 -6.51
CA ASP A 163 14.68 -10.51 -5.34
C ASP A 163 14.21 -11.97 -5.34
N GLN A 164 15.15 -12.89 -5.17
CA GLN A 164 14.92 -14.33 -5.13
C GLN A 164 13.96 -14.73 -3.99
N ASN A 165 14.02 -14.06 -2.84
CA ASN A 165 13.14 -14.35 -1.70
C ASN A 165 11.68 -14.01 -2.03
N ILE A 166 11.45 -12.94 -2.80
CA ILE A 166 10.11 -12.56 -3.26
C ILE A 166 9.59 -13.63 -4.21
N LEU A 167 10.40 -14.05 -5.19
CA LEU A 167 10.03 -15.09 -6.16
C LEU A 167 9.60 -16.40 -5.46
N GLU A 168 10.33 -16.84 -4.45
CA GLU A 168 9.99 -18.06 -3.70
C GLU A 168 8.65 -17.97 -2.97
N LYS A 169 8.27 -16.78 -2.48
CA LYS A 169 6.97 -16.55 -1.82
C LYS A 169 5.82 -16.34 -2.81
N LEU A 170 6.10 -15.85 -4.02
CA LEU A 170 5.08 -15.73 -5.08
C LEU A 170 4.77 -17.10 -5.72
N GLN A 171 5.72 -18.03 -5.72
CA GLN A 171 5.59 -19.38 -6.26
C GLN A 171 5.82 -20.46 -5.18
N PRO A 172 4.87 -20.68 -4.26
CA PRO A 172 5.02 -21.73 -3.26
C PRO A 172 5.17 -23.10 -3.93
N LYS A 173 6.30 -23.79 -3.70
CA LYS A 173 6.70 -25.06 -4.34
C LYS A 173 5.73 -26.24 -4.10
N LYS A 174 4.66 -26.05 -3.33
CA LYS A 174 3.57 -27.01 -3.07
C LYS A 174 2.26 -26.24 -2.95
N LEU A 175 1.63 -25.92 -4.07
CA LEU A 175 0.17 -25.74 -4.05
C LEU A 175 -0.42 -27.16 -3.98
N PRO A 176 -1.25 -27.50 -2.99
CA PRO A 176 -1.96 -28.77 -3.04
C PRO A 176 -2.75 -28.78 -4.34
N GLU A 177 -2.55 -29.83 -5.14
CA GLU A 177 -3.33 -30.07 -6.35
C GLU A 177 -4.80 -29.90 -5.96
N THR A 178 -5.49 -28.97 -6.62
CA THR A 178 -6.95 -28.97 -6.60
C THR A 178 -7.35 -30.34 -7.09
N GLN A 179 -7.77 -31.22 -6.19
CA GLN A 179 -8.36 -32.49 -6.55
C GLN A 179 -9.44 -32.18 -7.57
N GLY A 180 -9.21 -32.68 -8.78
CA GLY A 180 -10.17 -32.58 -9.87
C GLY A 180 -11.50 -33.04 -9.34
N GLN A 181 -12.56 -32.31 -9.70
CA GLN A 181 -13.89 -32.87 -9.66
C GLN A 181 -13.86 -34.16 -10.47
N ASP A 182 -13.77 -35.29 -9.77
CA ASP A 182 -14.08 -36.58 -10.32
C ASP A 182 -15.55 -36.55 -10.71
N SER A 183 -15.76 -36.25 -11.98
CA SER A 183 -16.91 -36.70 -12.73
C SER A 183 -16.92 -38.22 -12.65
N ASN A 184 -17.77 -38.79 -11.79
CA ASN A 184 -18.44 -40.09 -11.96
C ASN A 184 -19.25 -40.45 -10.70
N PHE A 185 -20.55 -40.16 -10.72
CA PHE A 185 -21.70 -41.08 -10.56
C PHE A 185 -22.97 -40.29 -10.26
#